data_AF-A0A5J4TA61-F1
#
_entry.id   AF-A0A5J4TA61-F1
#
_cell.length_a   1.000
_cell.length_b   1.000
_cell.length_c   1.000
_cell.angle_alpha   90.00
_cell.angle_beta   90.00
_cell.angle_gamma   90.00
#
_symmetry.space_group_name_H-M   'P 1'
#
loop_
_entity.id
_entity.type
_entity.pdbx_description
1 polymer ?
#
loop_
_entity_poly.entity_id
_entity_poly.type
_entity_poly.pdbx_seq_one_letter_code
_entity_poly.pdbx_strand_id
1 'polypeptide(L)'
;MTVPKEYNVAGGMKGLGQDILLEVLTEIEDVTKAQQFIGVCKMTCNLKDHDRFNKIMEILNSTNPGTLAPLKSTVLQDVGVQGDSYIHAQINDNHSTILFDPAIKIGIVRIEILNVKELIAVGIADESLRYERN
;
A
#
# COMPACT_ATOMS: atom_id res chain seq x y z
N MET A 1 23.39 37.50 -6.69
CA MET A 1 22.62 36.87 -5.61
C MET A 1 23.56 36.03 -4.78
N THR A 2 23.70 36.30 -3.47
CA THR A 2 24.51 35.50 -2.56
C THR A 2 23.68 34.32 -2.06
N VAL A 3 24.18 33.09 -2.23
CA VAL A 3 23.53 31.88 -1.69
C VAL A 3 23.48 32.01 -0.17
N PRO A 4 22.29 31.90 0.46
CA PRO A 4 22.17 31.91 1.92
C PRO A 4 23.05 30.82 2.53
N LYS A 5 24.10 31.19 3.28
CA LYS A 5 25.04 30.24 3.89
C LYS A 5 24.47 29.56 5.13
N GLU A 6 23.42 30.14 5.69
CA GLU A 6 22.75 29.79 6.95
C GLU A 6 21.95 28.49 6.84
N TYR A 7 21.60 28.10 5.60
CA TYR A 7 20.84 26.89 5.28
C TYR A 7 21.69 25.82 4.58
N ASN A 8 23.00 26.06 4.41
CA ASN A 8 23.88 25.12 3.74
C ASN A 8 24.34 24.04 4.70
N VAL A 9 23.58 22.95 4.78
CA VAL A 9 24.08 21.68 5.31
C VAL A 9 25.29 21.29 4.49
N ALA A 10 26.46 21.12 5.12
CA ALA A 10 27.68 20.69 4.42
C ALA A 10 27.42 19.36 3.71
N GLY A 11 27.46 19.35 2.36
CA GLY A 11 27.16 18.14 1.57
C GLY A 11 25.67 17.90 1.27
N GLY A 12 24.78 18.84 1.56
CA GLY A 12 23.34 18.74 1.31
C GLY A 12 22.66 17.65 2.13
N MET A 13 21.66 16.97 1.56
CA MET A 13 20.93 15.90 2.26
C MET A 13 21.83 14.74 2.71
N LYS A 14 22.91 14.47 1.99
CA LYS A 14 23.92 13.47 2.36
C LYS A 14 24.79 13.89 3.56
N GLY A 15 24.78 15.18 3.89
CA GLY A 15 25.43 15.71 5.08
C GLY A 15 24.58 15.62 6.34
N LEU A 16 23.29 15.28 6.21
CA LEU A 16 22.40 15.07 7.35
C LEU A 16 22.74 13.75 8.02
N GLY A 17 22.89 13.77 9.35
CA GLY A 17 23.08 12.56 10.12
C GLY A 17 21.88 11.60 10.04
N GLN A 18 22.11 10.33 10.37
CA GLN A 18 21.09 9.28 10.33
C GLN A 18 19.84 9.62 11.17
N ASP A 19 20.00 10.23 12.35
CA ASP A 19 18.87 10.61 13.20
C ASP A 19 17.96 11.66 12.55
N ILE A 20 18.53 12.65 11.87
CA ILE A 20 17.77 13.69 11.18
C ILE A 20 17.05 13.08 9.98
N LEU A 21 17.70 12.20 9.22
CA LEU A 21 17.05 11.53 8.09
C LEU A 21 15.88 10.63 8.54
N LEU A 22 15.96 10.01 9.72
CA LEU A 22 14.87 9.25 10.31
C LEU A 22 13.73 10.16 10.80
N GLU A 23 14.03 11.36 11.28
CA GLU A 23 13.04 12.37 11.64
C GLU A 23 12.33 12.92 10.38
N VAL A 24 13.06 13.14 9.29
CA VAL A 24 12.43 13.46 8.00
C VAL A 24 11.51 12.32 7.54
N LEU A 25 11.92 11.07 7.73
CA LEU A 25 11.12 9.90 7.38
C LEU A 25 9.82 9.81 8.19
N THR A 26 9.78 10.29 9.45
CA THR A 26 8.56 10.33 10.26
C THR A 26 7.54 11.37 9.81
N GLU A 27 7.98 12.40 9.09
CA GLU A 27 7.10 13.44 8.52
C GLU A 27 6.50 13.03 7.16
N ILE A 28 6.87 11.87 6.61
CA ILE A 28 6.30 11.38 5.36
C ILE A 28 5.01 10.62 5.66
N GLU A 29 3.88 11.01 5.06
CA GLU A 29 2.60 10.33 5.28
C GLU A 29 2.36 9.12 4.36
N ASP A 30 2.99 9.11 3.18
CA ASP A 30 2.77 8.11 2.14
C ASP A 30 3.91 7.07 2.10
N VAL A 31 3.56 5.80 2.29
CA VAL A 31 4.50 4.66 2.28
C VAL A 31 5.33 4.61 0.99
N THR A 32 4.75 4.95 -0.16
CA THR A 32 5.46 5.00 -1.45
C THR A 32 6.49 6.12 -1.47
N LYS A 33 6.15 7.31 -0.97
CA LYS A 33 7.11 8.41 -0.87
C LYS A 33 8.23 8.07 0.10
N ALA A 34 7.92 7.36 1.19
CA ALA A 34 8.92 6.85 2.13
C ALA A 34 9.85 5.84 1.44
N GLN A 35 9.31 4.88 0.68
CA GLN A 35 10.11 3.93 -0.11
C GLN A 35 11.00 4.63 -1.14
N GLN A 36 10.47 5.62 -1.86
CA GLN A 36 11.24 6.43 -2.82
C GLN A 36 12.38 7.16 -2.11
N PHE A 37 12.11 7.77 -0.96
CA PHE A 37 13.12 8.45 -0.14
C PHE A 37 14.24 7.50 0.30
N ILE A 38 13.89 6.30 0.76
CA ILE A 38 14.87 5.26 1.14
C ILE A 38 15.72 4.84 -0.08
N GLY A 39 15.11 4.71 -1.25
CA GLY A 39 15.76 4.26 -2.49
C GLY A 39 16.70 5.27 -3.16
N VAL A 40 16.75 6.53 -2.72
CA VAL A 40 17.52 7.59 -3.41
C VAL A 40 19.03 7.32 -3.43
N CYS A 41 19.61 6.82 -2.33
CA CYS A 41 21.05 6.56 -2.26
C CYS A 41 21.43 5.52 -1.19
N LYS A 42 22.70 5.11 -1.18
CA LYS A 42 23.24 4.15 -0.21
C LYS A 42 23.01 4.59 1.25
N MET A 43 23.15 5.88 1.52
CA MET A 43 22.99 6.43 2.87
C MET A 43 21.54 6.31 3.37
N THR A 44 20.56 6.71 2.56
CA THR A 44 19.14 6.56 2.89
C THR A 44 18.71 5.09 2.92
N CYS A 45 19.34 4.25 2.10
CA CYS A 45 19.10 2.81 2.12
C CYS A 45 19.56 2.16 3.44
N ASN A 46 20.68 2.61 4.02
CA ASN A 46 21.19 2.10 5.30
C ASN A 46 20.28 2.47 6.49
N LEU A 47 19.32 3.38 6.32
CA LEU A 47 18.36 3.71 7.38
C LEU A 47 17.53 2.49 7.78
N LYS A 48 17.33 1.52 6.88
CA LYS A 48 16.59 0.28 7.13
C LYS A 48 17.19 -0.59 8.24
N ASP A 49 18.49 -0.44 8.49
CA ASP A 49 19.23 -1.21 9.48
C ASP A 49 19.15 -0.56 10.88
N HIS A 50 18.44 0.56 11.02
CA HIS A 50 18.27 1.28 12.28
C HIS A 50 17.07 0.77 13.08
N ASP A 51 17.21 0.61 14.40
CA ASP A 51 16.13 0.10 15.28
C ASP A 51 14.82 0.91 15.18
N ARG A 52 14.93 2.23 14.98
CA ARG A 52 13.76 3.12 14.79
C ARG A 52 13.02 2.87 13.48
N PHE A 53 13.68 2.35 12.44
CA PHE A 53 13.08 2.21 11.11
C PHE A 53 11.85 1.32 11.12
N ASN A 54 11.90 0.18 11.81
CA ASN A 54 10.78 -0.74 11.89
C ASN A 54 9.54 -0.10 12.54
N LYS A 55 9.74 0.69 13.61
CA LYS A 55 8.66 1.43 14.27
C LYS A 55 8.05 2.50 13.36
N ILE A 56 8.90 3.20 12.59
CA ILE A 56 8.44 4.20 11.62
C ILE A 56 7.62 3.52 10.54
N MET A 57 8.11 2.42 9.95
CA MET A 57 7.36 1.67 8.94
C MET A 57 6.05 1.09 9.47
N GLU A 58 6.02 0.60 10.71
CA GLU A 58 4.79 0.15 11.36
C GLU A 58 3.77 1.29 11.49
N ILE A 59 4.21 2.48 11.93
CA ILE A 59 3.34 3.66 12.00
C ILE A 59 2.85 4.04 10.61
N LEU A 60 3.74 4.14 9.61
CA LEU A 60 3.39 4.50 8.22
C LEU A 60 2.39 3.53 7.60
N ASN A 61 2.56 2.23 7.85
CA ASN A 61 1.64 1.19 7.40
C ASN A 61 0.33 1.19 8.20
N SER A 62 0.32 1.69 9.44
CA SER A 62 -0.89 1.80 10.29
C SER A 62 -1.67 3.10 10.06
N THR A 63 -0.98 4.19 9.66
CA THR A 63 -1.59 5.48 9.28
C THR A 63 -2.07 5.51 7.83
N ASN A 64 -1.74 4.49 7.05
CA ASN A 64 -2.48 4.11 5.85
C ASN A 64 -3.46 2.96 6.18
N PRO A 65 -4.65 3.25 6.72
CA PRO A 65 -5.73 2.29 6.70
C PRO A 65 -6.38 2.37 5.32
N GLY A 66 -5.64 1.95 4.29
CA GLY A 66 -6.30 1.37 3.14
C GLY A 66 -6.78 -0.02 3.54
N THR A 67 -7.62 -0.15 4.58
CA THR A 67 -8.46 -1.34 4.69
C THR A 67 -9.18 -1.34 3.37
N LEU A 68 -8.80 -2.25 2.48
CA LEU A 68 -9.41 -2.42 1.17
C LEU A 68 -10.82 -2.92 1.49
N ALA A 69 -11.71 -2.00 1.81
CA ALA A 69 -13.08 -2.30 2.13
C ALA A 69 -13.80 -2.42 0.79
N PRO A 70 -14.46 -3.54 0.52
CA PRO A 70 -15.19 -3.69 -0.72
C PRO A 70 -16.32 -2.66 -0.74
N LEU A 71 -16.49 -1.98 -1.87
CA LEU A 71 -17.65 -1.14 -2.09
C LEU A 71 -18.91 -2.02 -2.02
N LYS A 72 -19.96 -1.51 -1.35
CA LYS A 72 -21.24 -2.22 -1.27
C LYS A 72 -21.79 -2.48 -2.68
N SER A 73 -22.03 -3.74 -3.00
CA SER A 73 -22.66 -4.17 -4.24
C SER A 73 -23.60 -5.34 -3.97
N THR A 74 -24.47 -5.64 -4.94
CA THR A 74 -25.34 -6.83 -4.91
C THR A 74 -24.55 -8.13 -4.87
N VAL A 75 -23.30 -8.11 -5.36
CA VAL A 75 -22.39 -9.26 -5.38
C VAL A 75 -21.91 -9.64 -3.97
N LEU A 76 -21.90 -8.70 -3.02
CA LEU A 76 -21.58 -8.99 -1.62
C LEU A 76 -22.67 -9.82 -0.90
N GLN A 77 -23.81 -10.09 -1.54
CA GLN A 77 -24.78 -11.06 -1.01
C GLN A 77 -24.26 -12.50 -1.11
N ASP A 78 -23.43 -12.77 -2.12
CA ASP A 78 -22.82 -14.08 -2.35
C ASP A 78 -21.46 -14.22 -1.66
N VAL A 79 -20.87 -13.11 -1.18
CA VAL A 79 -19.51 -13.06 -0.63
C VAL A 79 -19.54 -12.72 0.87
N GLY A 80 -19.03 -13.63 1.69
CA GLY A 80 -18.70 -13.37 3.09
C GLY A 80 -17.36 -12.66 3.22
N VAL A 81 -17.30 -11.61 4.04
CA VAL A 81 -16.06 -10.85 4.31
C VAL A 81 -15.57 -11.16 5.72
N GLN A 82 -14.32 -11.60 5.85
CA GLN A 82 -13.66 -11.87 7.13
C GLN A 82 -12.26 -11.25 7.13
N GLY A 83 -12.13 -10.04 7.68
CA GLY A 83 -10.90 -9.26 7.55
C GLY A 83 -10.58 -9.01 6.08
N ASP A 84 -9.40 -9.46 5.64
CA ASP A 84 -8.93 -9.35 4.25
C ASP A 84 -9.32 -10.55 3.37
N SER A 85 -10.08 -11.51 3.91
CA SER A 85 -10.55 -12.69 3.18
C SER A 85 -11.95 -12.50 2.62
N TYR A 86 -12.10 -12.80 1.33
CA TYR A 86 -13.37 -12.77 0.58
C TYR A 86 -13.75 -14.19 0.20
N ILE A 87 -14.85 -14.69 0.78
CA ILE A 87 -15.25 -16.09 0.65
C ILE A 87 -16.57 -16.13 -0.11
N HIS A 88 -16.61 -16.81 -1.25
CA HIS A 88 -17.88 -17.13 -1.90
C HIS A 88 -18.66 -18.09 -0.99
N ALA A 89 -19.70 -17.57 -0.34
CA ALA A 89 -20.37 -18.20 0.79
C ALA A 89 -21.68 -18.91 0.41
N GLN A 90 -22.14 -18.71 -0.83
CA GLN A 90 -23.39 -19.29 -1.34
C GLN A 90 -23.10 -20.48 -2.26
N ILE A 91 -24.07 -21.37 -2.39
CA ILE A 91 -24.02 -22.48 -3.35
C ILE A 91 -24.66 -21.99 -4.65
N ASN A 92 -23.91 -21.22 -5.43
CA ASN A 92 -24.30 -20.78 -6.77
C ASN A 92 -23.09 -20.57 -7.69
N ASP A 93 -23.34 -20.39 -8.98
CA ASP A 93 -22.32 -20.18 -10.01
C ASP A 93 -22.18 -18.69 -10.37
N ASN A 94 -22.56 -17.78 -9.46
CA ASN A 94 -22.55 -16.35 -9.76
C ASN A 94 -21.12 -15.79 -9.79
N HIS A 95 -20.87 -14.91 -10.75
CA HIS A 95 -19.63 -14.16 -10.79
C HIS A 95 -19.51 -13.24 -9.58
N SER A 96 -18.33 -13.24 -8.96
CA SER A 96 -18.02 -12.44 -7.79
C SER A 96 -16.99 -11.36 -8.13
N THR A 97 -17.32 -10.10 -7.84
CA THR A 97 -16.51 -8.92 -8.17
C THR A 97 -16.35 -8.09 -6.92
N ILE A 98 -15.10 -7.90 -6.51
CA ILE A 98 -14.74 -7.13 -5.34
C ILE A 98 -14.19 -5.80 -5.83
N LEU A 99 -14.97 -4.73 -5.67
CA LEU A 99 -14.59 -3.38 -6.09
C LEU A 99 -14.02 -2.62 -4.90
N PHE A 100 -12.90 -1.94 -5.09
CA PHE A 100 -12.32 -1.05 -4.10
C PHE A 100 -12.46 0.40 -4.57
N ASP A 101 -12.90 1.28 -3.66
CA ASP A 101 -12.95 2.73 -3.88
C ASP A 101 -12.33 3.41 -2.65
N PRO A 102 -11.13 4.03 -2.78
CA PRO A 102 -10.40 4.28 -4.02
C PRO A 102 -9.76 3.01 -4.61
N ALA A 103 -9.61 2.99 -5.94
CA ALA A 103 -8.88 1.93 -6.65
C ALA A 103 -7.39 1.89 -6.23
N ILE A 104 -6.81 0.69 -6.28
CA ILE A 104 -5.39 0.46 -5.97
C ILE A 104 -4.54 1.00 -7.13
N LYS A 105 -3.95 2.20 -6.95
CA LYS A 105 -3.19 2.88 -8.01
C LYS A 105 -1.67 2.76 -7.88
N ILE A 106 -1.16 2.44 -6.68
CA ILE A 106 0.27 2.50 -6.35
C ILE A 106 0.61 1.36 -5.37
N GLY A 107 1.79 0.77 -5.51
CA GLY A 107 2.31 -0.27 -4.62
C GLY A 107 2.32 -1.67 -5.22
N ILE A 108 2.69 -2.66 -4.40
CA ILE A 108 2.67 -4.09 -4.75
C ILE A 108 1.64 -4.76 -3.83
N VAL A 109 0.61 -5.35 -4.42
CA VAL A 109 -0.44 -6.08 -3.70
C VAL A 109 -0.31 -7.57 -4.02
N ARG A 110 -0.37 -8.40 -2.98
CA ARG A 110 -0.37 -9.86 -3.09
C ARG A 110 -1.80 -10.37 -2.98
N ILE A 111 -2.23 -11.15 -3.96
CA ILE A 111 -3.52 -11.84 -3.94
C ILE A 111 -3.24 -13.34 -3.79
N GLU A 112 -3.91 -13.96 -2.82
CA GLU A 112 -3.89 -15.41 -2.62
C GLU A 112 -5.27 -15.98 -2.93
N ILE A 113 -5.31 -17.05 -3.72
CA ILE A 113 -6.55 -17.73 -4.10
C ILE A 113 -6.45 -19.16 -3.57
N LEU A 114 -7.36 -19.51 -2.67
CA LEU A 114 -7.36 -20.77 -1.94
C LEU A 114 -8.60 -21.60 -2.31
N ASN A 115 -8.55 -22.91 -2.04
CA ASN A 115 -9.68 -23.84 -2.22
C ASN A 115 -10.33 -23.79 -3.62
N VAL A 116 -9.49 -23.70 -4.65
CA VAL A 116 -9.92 -23.54 -6.04
C VAL A 116 -10.44 -24.87 -6.60
N LYS A 117 -11.76 -24.97 -6.72
CA LYS A 117 -12.43 -26.04 -7.45
C LYS A 117 -13.32 -25.40 -8.53
N GLU A 118 -13.17 -25.83 -9.79
CA GLU A 118 -13.99 -25.35 -10.93
C GLU A 118 -13.89 -23.83 -11.22
N LEU A 119 -12.80 -23.17 -10.81
CA LEU A 119 -12.55 -21.77 -11.17
C LEU A 119 -12.28 -21.64 -12.67
N ILE A 120 -13.20 -20.95 -13.36
CA ILE A 120 -13.09 -20.70 -14.80
C ILE A 120 -12.05 -19.61 -15.09
N ALA A 121 -12.09 -18.50 -14.35
CA ALA A 121 -11.18 -17.36 -14.54
C ALA A 121 -11.07 -16.51 -13.27
N VAL A 122 -9.93 -15.84 -13.14
CA VAL A 122 -9.68 -14.80 -12.14
C VAL A 122 -8.83 -13.70 -12.78
N GLY A 123 -9.08 -12.45 -12.42
CA GLY A 123 -8.35 -11.32 -12.98
C GLY A 123 -8.50 -10.05 -12.18
N ILE A 124 -7.70 -9.06 -12.56
CA ILE A 124 -7.73 -7.70 -12.03
C ILE A 124 -8.13 -6.80 -13.20
N ALA A 125 -9.06 -5.88 -12.96
CA ALA A 125 -9.52 -4.92 -13.94
C ALA A 125 -9.48 -3.51 -13.36
N ASP A 126 -9.19 -2.53 -14.21
CA ASP A 126 -9.40 -1.11 -13.92
C ASP A 126 -10.87 -0.74 -14.23
N GLU A 127 -11.37 0.33 -13.61
CA GLU A 127 -12.77 0.79 -13.42
C GLU A 127 -13.71 0.68 -14.66
N SER A 128 -13.15 0.52 -15.85
CA SER A 128 -13.85 0.32 -17.12
C SER A 128 -14.63 -1.00 -17.29
N LEU A 129 -14.51 -1.98 -16.38
CA LEU A 129 -15.21 -3.27 -16.48
C LEU A 129 -16.14 -3.48 -15.28
N ARG A 130 -17.45 -3.65 -15.56
CA ARG A 130 -18.46 -4.01 -14.57
C ARG A 130 -18.83 -5.47 -14.74
N TYR A 131 -18.58 -6.26 -13.71
CA TYR A 131 -19.03 -7.64 -13.62
C TYR A 131 -20.11 -7.69 -12.55
N GLU A 132 -21.37 -7.71 -12.99
CA GLU A 132 -22.53 -7.85 -12.11
C GLU A 132 -22.76 -9.32 -11.78
N ARG A 133 -23.63 -9.56 -10.79
CA ARG A 133 -24.17 -10.89 -10.51
C ARG A 133 -24.93 -11.39 -11.76
N ASN A 134 -24.81 -12.68 -12.07
CA ASN A 134 -25.64 -13.33 -13.11
C ASN A 134 -27.13 -13.31 -12.72
#